data_AF-F8JHN7-F1
#
_entry.id   AF-F8JHN7-F1
#
_cell.length_a   1.000
_cell.length_b   1.000
_cell.length_c   1.000
_cell.angle_alpha   90.00
_cell.angle_beta   90.00
_cell.angle_gamma   90.00
#
_symmetry.space_group_name_H-M   'P 1'
#
loop_
_entity.id
_entity.type
_entity.pdbx_description
1 polymer ?
#
loop_
_entity_poly.entity_id
_entity_poly.type
_entity_poly.pdbx_seq_one_letter_code
_entity_poly.pdbx_strand_id
1 'polypeptide(L)'
;MCNLQEVDRAPIHATAEGLPVTTIEKTATTIEKTALARLDHEGRLLNAVLKAPTTKPGRFGFRGDIALKFQTQVADEKRPPDFCIEQVLTIVEEGEPTIPVLAGYLHSFAYLGVVTDTIGDLLRPTGKYLLFCNNIDLLAKYCVDISGLTFIILPCDESTVWKETLDLMSIDKNDIKKLDTAGKLDYVLDALAKFEASYEPITFEQGLALMQPVKNRNENRPV
;
A
#
# COMPACT_ATOMS: atom_id res chain seq x y z
N MET A 1 -7.02 94.78 -15.18
CA MET A 1 -7.96 93.70 -15.58
C MET A 1 -7.68 92.49 -14.69
N CYS A 2 -8.56 92.24 -13.70
CA CYS A 2 -9.35 91.01 -13.47
C CYS A 2 -8.58 89.67 -13.55
N ASN A 3 -8.83 88.65 -12.74
CA ASN A 3 -9.41 88.44 -11.40
C ASN A 3 -9.12 86.94 -11.09
N LEU A 4 -8.89 86.60 -9.82
CA LEU A 4 -9.31 85.38 -9.11
C LEU A 4 -9.49 84.04 -9.88
N GLN A 5 -8.77 82.97 -9.47
CA GLN A 5 -9.33 81.84 -8.68
C GLN A 5 -8.33 80.69 -8.41
N GLU A 6 -8.26 80.31 -7.13
CA GLU A 6 -7.78 79.04 -6.57
C GLU A 6 -8.65 77.86 -7.03
N VAL A 7 -8.05 76.69 -7.28
CA VAL A 7 -8.70 75.40 -6.99
C VAL A 7 -7.66 74.40 -6.47
N ASP A 8 -7.88 74.03 -5.22
CA ASP A 8 -7.27 72.99 -4.41
C ASP A 8 -7.47 71.57 -4.98
N ARG A 9 -6.43 70.72 -4.97
CA ARG A 9 -6.54 69.24 -5.02
C ARG A 9 -5.35 68.58 -4.32
N ALA A 10 -5.60 68.05 -3.11
CA ALA A 10 -4.76 67.10 -2.41
C ALA A 10 -5.09 65.62 -2.83
N PRO A 11 -4.45 64.57 -2.28
CA PRO A 11 -3.70 63.57 -3.03
C PRO A 11 -4.45 62.24 -3.24
N ILE A 12 -4.02 61.43 -4.22
CA ILE A 12 -4.44 60.02 -4.34
C ILE A 12 -3.25 59.10 -4.05
N HIS A 13 -3.18 58.61 -2.81
CA HIS A 13 -2.42 57.42 -2.45
C HIS A 13 -3.14 56.21 -3.05
N ALA A 14 -2.55 55.59 -4.08
CA ALA A 14 -3.00 54.30 -4.57
C ALA A 14 -2.47 53.21 -3.63
N THR A 15 -3.33 52.71 -2.74
CA THR A 15 -3.13 51.44 -2.05
C THR A 15 -3.48 50.32 -3.03
N ALA A 16 -2.49 49.53 -3.43
CA ALA A 16 -2.71 48.28 -4.15
C ALA A 16 -3.37 47.27 -3.19
N GLU A 17 -4.69 47.10 -3.32
CA GLU A 17 -5.42 46.01 -2.66
C GLU A 17 -4.92 44.66 -3.22
N GLY A 18 -4.40 43.82 -2.33
CA GLY A 18 -4.00 42.47 -2.64
C GLY A 18 -5.22 41.61 -2.96
N LEU A 19 -5.21 41.00 -4.15
CA LEU A 19 -6.11 39.89 -4.48
C LEU A 19 -5.87 38.74 -3.48
N PRO A 20 -6.93 38.11 -2.95
CA PRO A 20 -6.76 36.95 -2.10
C PRO A 20 -6.20 35.79 -2.93
N VAL A 21 -5.03 35.30 -2.56
CA VAL A 21 -4.53 34.00 -3.00
C VAL A 21 -5.51 32.96 -2.45
N THR A 22 -6.41 32.47 -3.30
CA THR A 22 -7.27 31.33 -2.97
C THR A 22 -6.36 30.14 -2.69
N THR A 23 -6.19 29.84 -1.40
CA THR A 23 -5.70 28.54 -0.94
C THR A 23 -6.63 27.50 -1.55
N ILE A 24 -6.17 26.79 -2.58
CA ILE A 24 -6.86 25.61 -3.06
C ILE A 24 -6.83 24.64 -1.88
N GLU A 25 -7.96 24.49 -1.19
CA GLU A 25 -8.17 23.38 -0.26
C GLU A 25 -7.94 22.10 -1.07
N LYS A 26 -6.75 21.52 -0.93
CA LYS A 26 -6.43 20.26 -1.57
C LYS A 26 -7.26 19.20 -0.84
N THR A 27 -8.44 18.91 -1.40
CA THR A 27 -9.36 17.91 -0.87
C THR A 27 -8.61 16.60 -0.70
N ALA A 28 -8.76 15.96 0.47
CA ALA A 28 -8.11 14.69 0.72
C ALA A 28 -8.58 13.64 -0.30
N THR A 29 -7.65 12.82 -0.80
CA THR A 29 -7.93 11.77 -1.80
C THR A 29 -8.93 10.76 -1.28
N THR A 30 -9.88 10.34 -2.11
CA THR A 30 -10.85 9.30 -1.77
C THR A 30 -10.51 7.99 -2.48
N ILE A 31 -10.90 6.85 -1.90
CA ILE A 31 -10.51 5.53 -2.42
C ILE A 31 -11.03 5.27 -3.83
N GLU A 32 -12.19 5.84 -4.18
CA GLU A 32 -12.86 5.69 -5.48
C GLU A 32 -12.03 6.27 -6.63
N LYS A 33 -11.07 7.14 -6.33
CA LYS A 33 -10.18 7.77 -7.30
C LYS A 33 -8.82 7.06 -7.42
N THR A 34 -8.69 5.86 -6.87
CA THR A 34 -7.41 5.14 -6.79
C THR A 34 -7.55 3.73 -7.32
N ALA A 35 -6.41 3.06 -7.57
CA ALA A 35 -6.37 1.66 -7.98
C ALA A 35 -7.08 0.68 -7.00
N LEU A 36 -7.32 1.09 -5.74
CA LEU A 36 -8.00 0.26 -4.74
C LEU A 36 -9.54 0.29 -4.84
N ALA A 37 -10.11 1.17 -5.67
CA ALA A 37 -11.56 1.35 -5.79
C ALA A 37 -12.30 0.04 -6.11
N ARG A 38 -11.78 -0.73 -7.08
CA ARG A 38 -12.37 -2.02 -7.48
C ARG A 38 -12.37 -3.01 -6.32
N LEU A 39 -11.24 -3.17 -5.64
CA LEU A 39 -11.12 -4.10 -4.51
C LEU A 39 -12.04 -3.71 -3.36
N ASP A 40 -12.25 -2.41 -3.14
CA ASP A 40 -13.18 -1.95 -2.12
C ASP A 40 -14.63 -2.24 -2.47
N HIS A 41 -15.02 -1.94 -3.71
CA HIS A 41 -16.37 -2.21 -4.21
C HIS A 41 -16.70 -3.71 -4.18
N GLU A 42 -15.73 -4.56 -4.49
CA GLU A 42 -15.85 -6.02 -4.41
C GLU A 42 -15.80 -6.56 -2.97
N GLY A 43 -15.65 -5.70 -1.96
CA GLY A 43 -15.60 -6.10 -0.54
C GLY A 43 -14.35 -6.89 -0.17
N ARG A 44 -13.26 -6.76 -0.93
CA ARG A 44 -12.01 -7.51 -0.74
C ARG A 44 -11.07 -6.86 0.28
N LEU A 45 -11.24 -5.58 0.57
CA LEU A 45 -10.43 -4.88 1.57
C LEU A 45 -10.98 -5.15 2.97
N LEU A 46 -10.32 -6.03 3.71
CA LEU A 46 -10.76 -6.54 5.01
C LEU A 46 -9.82 -6.09 6.12
N ASN A 47 -10.30 -6.17 7.37
CA ASN A 47 -9.50 -6.00 8.59
C ASN A 47 -8.59 -4.75 8.58
N ALA A 48 -9.11 -3.64 8.06
CA ALA A 48 -8.33 -2.44 7.84
C ALA A 48 -7.84 -1.83 9.17
N VAL A 49 -6.53 -1.81 9.35
CA VAL A 49 -5.82 -0.97 10.34
C VAL A 49 -5.67 0.46 9.80
N LEU A 50 -5.51 0.60 8.48
CA LEU A 50 -5.55 1.87 7.77
C LEU A 50 -6.27 1.67 6.43
N LYS A 51 -7.17 2.58 6.10
CA LYS A 51 -7.82 2.69 4.78
C LYS A 51 -8.24 4.15 4.60
N ALA A 52 -7.26 5.01 4.34
CA ALA A 52 -7.42 6.45 4.42
C ALA A 52 -6.38 7.19 3.57
N PRO A 53 -6.57 8.49 3.28
CA PRO A 53 -5.49 9.36 2.83
C PRO A 53 -4.26 9.25 3.75
N THR A 54 -3.08 9.38 3.16
CA THR A 54 -1.82 9.39 3.90
C THR A 54 -1.36 10.82 4.20
N THR A 55 -0.15 10.96 4.76
CA THR A 55 0.43 12.28 5.02
C THR A 55 0.84 12.99 3.73
N LYS A 56 0.97 12.24 2.63
CA LYS A 56 1.29 12.79 1.31
C LYS A 56 0.03 13.16 0.53
N PRO A 57 -0.06 14.39 0.01
CA PRO A 57 -1.21 14.80 -0.77
C PRO A 57 -1.37 13.99 -2.06
N GLY A 58 -2.57 13.47 -2.32
CA GLY A 58 -2.83 12.61 -3.48
C GLY A 58 -2.71 11.12 -3.19
N ARG A 59 -2.15 10.73 -2.04
CA ARG A 59 -1.83 9.33 -1.74
C ARG A 59 -2.82 8.73 -0.77
N PHE A 60 -3.28 7.52 -1.08
CA PHE A 60 -4.16 6.71 -0.25
C PHE A 60 -3.43 5.46 0.24
N GLY A 61 -3.55 5.15 1.53
CA GLY A 61 -2.87 4.04 2.17
C GLY A 61 -3.83 2.95 2.60
N PHE A 62 -3.42 1.70 2.44
CA PHE A 62 -4.12 0.54 2.94
C PHE A 62 -3.20 -0.36 3.78
N ARG A 63 -3.68 -0.69 4.98
CA ARG A 63 -3.14 -1.72 5.87
C ARG A 63 -4.27 -2.62 6.31
N GLY A 64 -4.24 -3.91 5.96
CA GLY A 64 -5.32 -4.85 6.26
C GLY A 64 -5.11 -6.15 5.49
N ASP A 65 -6.20 -6.79 5.07
CA ASP A 65 -6.13 -8.01 4.27
C ASP A 65 -6.84 -7.80 2.92
N ILE A 66 -6.38 -8.51 1.89
CA ILE A 66 -7.03 -8.54 0.56
C ILE A 66 -7.57 -9.94 0.32
N ALA A 67 -8.90 -10.09 0.31
CA ALA A 67 -9.55 -11.35 -0.02
C ALA A 67 -9.22 -11.80 -1.44
N LEU A 68 -8.67 -13.02 -1.57
CA LEU A 68 -8.38 -13.63 -2.87
C LEU A 68 -9.57 -14.47 -3.34
N LYS A 69 -10.13 -15.27 -2.43
CA LYS A 69 -11.29 -16.10 -2.70
C LYS A 69 -12.31 -16.02 -1.58
N PHE A 70 -13.57 -15.81 -1.92
CA PHE A 70 -14.68 -15.87 -0.97
C PHE A 70 -15.21 -17.29 -0.86
N GLN A 71 -15.74 -17.64 0.32
CA GLN A 71 -16.50 -18.88 0.47
C GLN A 71 -17.86 -18.76 -0.21
N THR A 72 -18.44 -19.89 -0.64
CA THR A 72 -19.82 -19.93 -1.10
C THR A 72 -20.74 -19.44 0.03
N GLN A 73 -21.50 -18.37 -0.23
CA GLN A 73 -22.44 -17.84 0.75
C GLN A 73 -23.58 -18.86 0.96
N VAL A 74 -23.84 -19.18 2.23
CA VAL A 74 -25.01 -19.96 2.64
C VAL A 74 -25.79 -19.06 3.59
N ALA A 75 -26.97 -18.61 3.14
CA ALA A 75 -27.80 -17.61 3.83
C ALA A 75 -27.10 -16.25 4.08
N ASP A 76 -27.65 -15.42 4.96
CA ASP A 76 -27.20 -14.04 5.23
C ASP A 76 -25.96 -13.96 6.15
N GLU A 77 -25.23 -15.06 6.34
CA GLU A 77 -24.04 -15.10 7.19
C GLU A 77 -22.83 -14.51 6.46
N LYS A 78 -22.31 -13.38 6.95
CA LYS A 78 -21.04 -12.80 6.45
C LYS A 78 -19.87 -13.70 6.86
N ARG A 79 -19.42 -14.55 5.94
CA ARG A 79 -18.28 -15.46 6.14
C ARG A 79 -16.94 -14.78 5.86
N PRO A 80 -15.87 -15.17 6.59
CA PRO A 80 -14.52 -14.79 6.20
C PRO A 80 -14.20 -15.34 4.79
N PRO A 81 -13.22 -14.74 4.08
CA PRO A 81 -12.72 -15.32 2.84
C PRO A 81 -12.18 -16.74 3.07
N ASP A 82 -12.17 -17.55 2.01
CA ASP A 82 -11.52 -18.86 2.00
C ASP A 82 -10.01 -18.68 2.27
N PHE A 83 -9.40 -17.74 1.54
CA PHE A 83 -8.04 -17.26 1.80
C PHE A 83 -7.82 -15.86 1.23
N CYS A 84 -6.77 -15.20 1.73
CA CYS A 84 -6.43 -13.82 1.44
C CYS A 84 -4.92 -13.58 1.40
N ILE A 85 -4.51 -12.39 0.96
CA ILE A 85 -3.22 -11.82 1.31
C ILE A 85 -3.42 -11.15 2.68
N GLU A 86 -2.71 -11.60 3.69
CA GLU A 86 -2.82 -11.05 5.05
C GLU A 86 -1.82 -9.92 5.28
N GLN A 87 -2.14 -9.02 6.21
CA GLN A 87 -1.24 -7.95 6.68
C GLN A 87 -0.63 -7.12 5.55
N VAL A 88 -1.41 -6.89 4.50
CA VAL A 88 -1.06 -6.07 3.35
C VAL A 88 -0.65 -4.69 3.81
N LEU A 89 0.45 -4.19 3.25
CA LEU A 89 0.89 -2.81 3.32
C LEU A 89 0.99 -2.29 1.89
N THR A 90 0.19 -1.28 1.53
CA THR A 90 0.28 -0.66 0.21
C THR A 90 -0.14 0.81 0.23
N ILE A 91 0.38 1.57 -0.74
CA ILE A 91 -0.03 2.94 -1.05
C ILE A 91 -0.33 3.03 -2.54
N VAL A 92 -1.27 3.90 -2.89
CA VAL A 92 -1.67 4.21 -4.26
C VAL A 92 -1.81 5.72 -4.41
N GLU A 93 -1.64 6.22 -5.63
CA GLU A 93 -1.76 7.63 -5.94
C GLU A 93 -3.10 7.89 -6.65
N GLU A 94 -3.71 9.05 -6.40
CA GLU A 94 -4.95 9.49 -7.04
C GLU A 94 -4.78 9.56 -8.56
N GLY A 95 -5.70 8.96 -9.30
CA GLY A 95 -5.68 8.92 -10.76
C GLY A 95 -4.74 7.87 -11.36
N GLU A 96 -3.87 7.26 -10.57
CA GLU A 96 -3.01 6.17 -11.04
C GLU A 96 -3.77 4.83 -10.97
N PRO A 97 -3.78 4.04 -12.07
CA PRO A 97 -4.57 2.81 -12.15
C PRO A 97 -3.89 1.62 -11.46
N THR A 98 -2.65 1.77 -10.99
CA THR A 98 -1.83 0.66 -10.49
C THR A 98 -1.31 0.86 -9.07
N ILE A 99 -1.01 -0.25 -8.43
CA ILE A 99 -0.37 -0.40 -7.13
C ILE A 99 1.15 -0.44 -7.34
N PRO A 100 1.89 0.61 -6.94
CA PRO A 100 3.32 0.70 -7.15
C PRO A 100 4.13 -0.19 -6.20
N VAL A 101 3.62 -0.49 -5.01
CA VAL A 101 4.32 -1.25 -3.98
C VAL A 101 3.32 -2.00 -3.10
N LEU A 102 3.62 -3.26 -2.78
CA LEU A 102 2.83 -4.07 -1.87
C LEU A 102 3.76 -4.98 -1.06
N ALA A 103 3.59 -4.99 0.25
CA ALA A 103 4.07 -6.06 1.11
C ALA A 103 2.88 -6.85 1.65
N GLY A 104 2.99 -8.17 1.81
CA GLY A 104 1.89 -8.98 2.36
C GLY A 104 2.35 -10.36 2.78
N TYR A 105 1.43 -11.14 3.36
CA TYR A 105 1.68 -12.51 3.79
C TYR A 105 0.75 -13.49 3.07
N LEU A 106 1.33 -14.62 2.65
CA LEU A 106 0.62 -15.76 2.08
C LEU A 106 0.81 -16.99 2.97
N HIS A 107 -0.32 -17.62 3.31
CA HIS A 107 -0.30 -18.88 4.04
C HIS A 107 0.22 -20.06 3.20
N SER A 108 0.07 -19.98 1.87
CA SER A 108 0.61 -20.96 0.93
C SER A 108 1.21 -20.27 -0.28
N PHE A 109 2.39 -20.70 -0.72
CA PHE A 109 3.01 -20.25 -1.95
C PHE A 109 2.10 -20.46 -3.17
N ALA A 110 1.30 -21.53 -3.17
CA ALA A 110 0.35 -21.82 -4.24
C ALA A 110 -0.68 -20.71 -4.47
N TYR A 111 -0.93 -19.84 -3.48
CA TYR A 111 -1.86 -18.72 -3.61
C TYR A 111 -1.31 -17.61 -4.51
N LEU A 112 -0.02 -17.59 -4.85
CA LEU A 112 0.59 -16.58 -5.71
C LEU A 112 -0.07 -16.53 -7.11
N GLY A 113 -0.48 -17.66 -7.68
CA GLY A 113 -1.24 -17.67 -8.93
C GLY A 113 -2.60 -16.96 -8.80
N VAL A 114 -3.28 -17.15 -7.67
CA VAL A 114 -4.57 -16.48 -7.41
C VAL A 114 -4.36 -14.98 -7.13
N VAL A 115 -3.22 -14.59 -6.54
CA VAL A 115 -2.84 -13.17 -6.42
C VAL A 115 -2.76 -12.53 -7.80
N THR A 116 -2.07 -13.16 -8.75
CA THR A 116 -1.95 -12.62 -10.11
C THR A 116 -3.30 -12.57 -10.83
N ASP A 117 -4.17 -13.56 -10.65
CA ASP A 117 -5.51 -13.56 -11.24
C ASP A 117 -6.43 -12.48 -10.63
N THR A 118 -6.27 -12.20 -9.32
CA THR A 118 -7.19 -11.32 -8.58
C THR A 118 -6.81 -9.86 -8.68
N ILE A 119 -5.51 -9.54 -8.55
CA ILE A 119 -5.01 -8.17 -8.47
C ILE A 119 -3.91 -7.85 -9.49
N GLY A 120 -3.49 -8.81 -10.32
CA GLY A 120 -2.37 -8.61 -11.25
C GLY A 120 -2.59 -7.50 -12.27
N ASP A 121 -3.84 -7.25 -12.66
CA ASP A 121 -4.25 -6.12 -13.52
C ASP A 121 -4.08 -4.75 -12.84
N LEU A 122 -4.03 -4.72 -11.51
CA LEU A 122 -3.75 -3.54 -10.70
C LEU A 122 -2.25 -3.41 -10.39
N LEU A 123 -1.41 -4.34 -10.81
CA LEU A 123 0.04 -4.27 -10.61
C LEU A 123 0.72 -3.72 -11.87
N ARG A 124 1.96 -3.23 -11.73
CA ARG A 124 2.78 -2.71 -12.82
C ARG A 124 4.15 -3.42 -12.86
N PRO A 125 4.76 -3.63 -14.03
CA PRO A 125 6.06 -4.31 -14.14
C PRO A 125 7.19 -3.67 -13.33
N THR A 126 7.13 -2.35 -13.11
CA THR A 126 8.14 -1.61 -12.34
C THR A 126 7.82 -1.52 -10.84
N GLY A 127 6.77 -2.20 -10.38
CA GLY A 127 6.38 -2.21 -8.98
C GLY A 127 7.30 -3.05 -8.10
N LYS A 128 7.15 -2.92 -6.78
CA LYS A 128 7.86 -3.72 -5.78
C LYS A 128 6.87 -4.55 -4.97
N TYR A 129 6.89 -5.85 -5.17
CA TYR A 129 5.94 -6.78 -4.56
C TYR A 129 6.67 -7.77 -3.67
N LEU A 130 6.54 -7.58 -2.36
CA LEU A 130 7.18 -8.39 -1.33
C LEU A 130 6.14 -9.28 -0.66
N LEU A 131 6.25 -10.59 -0.82
CA LEU A 131 5.35 -11.53 -0.18
C LEU A 131 6.12 -12.44 0.77
N PHE A 132 5.74 -12.35 2.03
CA PHE A 132 6.17 -13.27 3.06
C PHE A 132 5.33 -14.54 2.98
N CYS A 133 5.96 -15.70 2.97
CA CYS A 133 5.28 -16.97 2.75
C CYS A 133 5.57 -17.97 3.88
N ASN A 134 4.52 -18.64 4.34
CA ASN A 134 4.60 -19.56 5.47
C ASN A 134 5.31 -20.88 5.14
N ASN A 135 4.96 -21.45 3.99
CA ASN A 135 5.23 -22.85 3.68
C ASN A 135 6.41 -22.99 2.72
N ILE A 136 7.47 -22.24 2.96
CA ILE A 136 8.73 -22.30 2.20
C ILE A 136 9.89 -22.49 3.16
N ASP A 137 11.06 -22.89 2.66
CA ASP A 137 12.26 -23.06 3.48
C ASP A 137 12.63 -21.73 4.16
N LEU A 138 12.98 -21.78 5.46
CA LEU A 138 13.30 -20.58 6.26
C LEU A 138 14.59 -19.86 5.80
N LEU A 139 15.40 -20.51 4.97
CA LEU A 139 16.59 -19.94 4.36
C LEU A 139 16.35 -19.53 2.90
N ALA A 140 15.22 -19.91 2.29
CA ALA A 140 14.93 -19.57 0.90
C ALA A 140 14.70 -18.08 0.73
N LYS A 141 15.18 -17.53 -0.39
CA LYS A 141 14.88 -16.18 -0.85
C LYS A 141 14.90 -16.24 -2.36
N TYR A 142 13.79 -15.92 -3.00
CA TYR A 142 13.72 -16.00 -4.46
C TYR A 142 12.81 -14.93 -5.04
N CYS A 143 13.05 -14.65 -6.33
CA CYS A 143 12.20 -13.80 -7.15
C CYS A 143 11.40 -14.70 -8.09
N VAL A 144 10.10 -14.45 -8.21
CA VAL A 144 9.20 -15.18 -9.12
C VAL A 144 8.59 -14.19 -10.11
N ASP A 145 8.84 -14.42 -11.39
CA ASP A 145 8.23 -13.64 -12.47
C ASP A 145 6.98 -14.34 -12.99
N ILE A 146 5.84 -13.66 -12.95
CA ILE A 146 4.58 -14.14 -13.54
C ILE A 146 4.00 -13.02 -14.38
N SER A 147 3.82 -13.25 -15.69
CA SER A 147 3.24 -12.28 -16.62
C SER A 147 3.92 -10.89 -16.61
N GLY A 148 5.24 -10.85 -16.39
CA GLY A 148 6.02 -9.61 -16.32
C GLY A 148 5.93 -8.86 -14.99
N LEU A 149 5.34 -9.48 -13.96
CA LEU A 149 5.32 -8.99 -12.58
C LEU A 149 6.31 -9.80 -11.76
N THR A 150 7.28 -9.12 -11.15
CA THR A 150 8.28 -9.75 -10.28
C THR A 150 7.84 -9.69 -8.83
N PHE A 151 7.72 -10.85 -8.19
CA PHE A 151 7.45 -10.99 -6.76
C PHE A 151 8.70 -11.44 -6.01
N ILE A 152 9.07 -10.70 -4.97
CA ILE A 152 10.10 -11.10 -4.01
C ILE A 152 9.42 -11.96 -2.94
N ILE A 153 9.85 -13.21 -2.82
CA ILE A 153 9.27 -14.17 -1.89
C ILE A 153 10.27 -14.48 -0.78
N LEU A 154 9.85 -14.23 0.46
CA LEU A 154 10.66 -14.48 1.66
C LEU A 154 9.89 -15.34 2.66
N PRO A 155 10.56 -16.16 3.47
CA PRO A 155 9.90 -16.94 4.51
C PRO A 155 9.40 -16.02 5.63
N CYS A 156 8.30 -16.41 6.27
CA CYS A 156 7.87 -15.80 7.54
C CYS A 156 7.25 -16.86 8.43
N ASP A 157 7.85 -17.02 9.60
CA ASP A 157 7.48 -18.04 10.57
C ASP A 157 6.61 -17.42 11.68
N GLU A 158 7.24 -16.96 12.77
CA GLU A 158 6.59 -16.36 13.94
C GLU A 158 6.75 -14.84 13.99
N SER A 159 6.49 -14.15 12.87
CA SER A 159 6.62 -12.70 12.78
C SER A 159 5.39 -12.05 12.12
N THR A 160 5.51 -10.75 11.80
CA THR A 160 4.49 -9.99 11.07
C THR A 160 5.12 -9.32 9.87
N VAL A 161 4.34 -9.13 8.80
CA VAL A 161 4.79 -8.39 7.60
C VAL A 161 5.38 -7.04 8.00
N TRP A 162 4.76 -6.35 8.96
CA TRP A 162 5.26 -5.06 9.46
C TRP A 162 6.68 -5.17 10.03
N LYS A 163 6.92 -6.10 10.95
CA LYS A 163 8.24 -6.27 11.57
C LYS A 163 9.28 -6.69 10.54
N GLU A 164 8.99 -7.71 9.74
CA GLU A 164 9.93 -8.19 8.73
C GLU A 164 10.27 -7.13 7.69
N THR A 165 9.29 -6.29 7.29
CA THR A 165 9.54 -5.19 6.35
C THR A 165 10.42 -4.11 6.98
N LEU A 166 10.21 -3.76 8.26
CA LEU A 166 11.09 -2.80 8.96
C LEU A 166 12.52 -3.33 9.03
N ASP A 167 12.68 -4.59 9.43
CA ASP A 167 13.99 -5.22 9.57
C ASP A 167 14.69 -5.32 8.20
N LEU A 168 13.98 -5.73 7.15
CA LEU A 168 14.51 -5.80 5.79
C LEU A 168 14.93 -4.42 5.25
N MET A 169 14.15 -3.37 5.54
CA MET A 169 14.47 -2.00 5.15
C MET A 169 15.47 -1.30 6.09
N SER A 170 15.95 -1.98 7.14
CA SER A 170 16.83 -1.43 8.17
C SER A 170 16.26 -0.16 8.84
N ILE A 171 14.94 -0.14 9.07
CA ILE A 171 14.24 1.00 9.69
C ILE A 171 14.22 0.81 11.21
N ASP A 172 14.78 1.77 11.95
CA ASP A 172 14.75 1.74 13.41
C ASP A 172 13.36 2.18 13.92
N LYS A 173 12.89 1.55 14.99
CA LYS A 173 11.61 1.92 15.63
C LYS A 173 11.56 3.40 16.01
N ASN A 174 12.70 4.01 16.32
CA ASN A 174 12.81 5.43 16.67
C ASN A 174 12.57 6.37 15.49
N ASP A 175 12.82 5.94 14.26
CA ASP A 175 12.58 6.74 13.05
C ASP A 175 11.08 6.98 12.85
N ILE A 176 10.27 5.99 13.24
CA ILE A 176 8.83 5.98 12.99
C ILE A 176 8.00 6.24 14.25
N LYS A 177 8.60 6.30 15.45
CA LYS A 177 7.84 6.36 16.72
C LYS A 177 6.95 7.59 16.88
N LYS A 178 7.32 8.72 16.26
CA LYS A 178 6.59 9.99 16.33
C LYS A 178 5.56 10.16 15.20
N LEU A 179 5.56 9.26 14.22
CA LEU A 179 4.64 9.29 13.09
C LEU A 179 3.31 8.65 13.48
N ASP A 180 2.22 9.14 12.91
CA ASP A 180 0.91 8.51 12.98
C ASP A 180 0.84 7.26 12.07
N THR A 181 -0.27 6.52 12.09
CA THR A 181 -0.40 5.27 11.32
C THR A 181 -0.12 5.47 9.83
N ALA A 182 -0.57 6.61 9.28
CA ALA A 182 -0.42 6.92 7.86
C ALA A 182 1.01 7.34 7.51
N GLY A 183 1.64 8.20 8.32
CA GLY A 183 3.03 8.60 8.14
C GLY A 183 4.01 7.45 8.33
N LYS A 184 3.73 6.51 9.24
CA LYS A 184 4.49 5.27 9.36
C LYS A 184 4.43 4.44 8.08
N LEU A 185 3.23 4.31 7.49
CA LEU A 185 3.07 3.58 6.24
C LEU A 185 3.83 4.24 5.09
N ASP A 186 3.74 5.57 4.95
CA ASP A 186 4.51 6.34 3.97
C ASP A 186 6.00 6.06 4.09
N TYR A 187 6.54 6.18 5.31
CA TYR A 187 7.97 5.98 5.57
C TYR A 187 8.44 4.59 5.14
N VAL A 188 7.69 3.54 5.52
CA VAL A 188 8.04 2.15 5.21
C VAL A 188 7.93 1.85 3.72
N LEU A 189 6.86 2.28 3.06
CA LEU A 189 6.62 1.94 1.66
C LEU A 189 7.44 2.79 0.68
N ASP A 190 7.84 4.00 1.05
CA ASP A 190 8.81 4.76 0.27
C ASP A 190 10.19 4.10 0.27
N ALA A 191 10.58 3.47 1.38
CA ALA A 191 11.82 2.70 1.47
C ALA A 191 11.70 1.41 0.63
N LEU A 192 10.62 0.65 0.81
CA LEU A 192 10.38 -0.58 0.06
C LEU A 192 10.26 -0.35 -1.46
N ALA A 193 9.65 0.75 -1.90
CA ALA A 193 9.53 1.07 -3.32
C ALA A 193 10.89 1.29 -4.01
N LYS A 194 11.95 1.55 -3.24
CA LYS A 194 13.33 1.70 -3.73
C LYS A 194 14.19 0.46 -3.50
N PHE A 195 13.62 -0.58 -2.89
CA PHE A 195 14.33 -1.80 -2.60
C PHE A 195 14.64 -2.55 -3.89
N GLU A 196 15.90 -2.95 -4.03
CA GLU A 196 16.36 -3.84 -5.08
C GLU A 196 16.98 -5.06 -4.43
N ALA A 197 16.55 -6.24 -4.87
CA ALA A 197 17.10 -7.50 -4.42
C ALA A 197 17.53 -8.34 -5.62
N SER A 198 18.67 -9.00 -5.48
CA SER A 198 19.18 -9.97 -6.44
C SER A 198 19.11 -11.37 -5.84
N TYR A 199 17.91 -11.81 -5.48
CA TYR A 199 17.66 -13.18 -5.03
C TYR A 199 17.60 -14.15 -6.21
N GLU A 200 17.63 -15.45 -5.92
CA GLU A 200 17.57 -16.49 -6.95
C GLU A 200 16.26 -16.37 -7.76
N PRO A 201 16.31 -16.21 -9.08
CA PRO A 201 15.10 -16.24 -9.89
C PRO A 201 14.61 -17.68 -10.04
N ILE A 202 13.33 -17.91 -9.76
CA ILE A 202 12.67 -19.20 -10.00
C ILE A 202 11.35 -19.00 -10.74
N THR A 203 10.93 -20.02 -11.48
CA THR A 203 9.59 -20.10 -12.07
C THR A 203 8.53 -20.37 -11.00
N PHE A 204 7.28 -20.04 -11.29
CA PHE A 204 6.17 -20.37 -10.41
C PHE A 204 6.05 -21.88 -10.18
N GLU A 205 6.24 -22.69 -11.22
CA GLU A 205 6.20 -24.15 -11.16
C GLU A 205 7.32 -24.73 -10.27
N GLN A 206 8.53 -24.15 -10.32
CA GLN A 206 9.60 -24.52 -9.40
C GLN A 206 9.24 -24.18 -7.95
N GLY A 207 8.66 -23.00 -7.70
CA GLY A 207 8.20 -22.63 -6.36
C GLY A 207 7.12 -23.58 -5.82
N LEU A 208 6.19 -24.03 -6.68
CA LEU A 208 5.18 -25.04 -6.32
C LEU A 208 5.81 -26.40 -5.97
N ALA A 209 6.92 -26.78 -6.63
CA ALA A 209 7.64 -28.00 -6.31
C ALA A 209 8.48 -27.90 -5.02
N LEU A 210 8.92 -26.69 -4.66
CA LEU A 210 9.73 -26.41 -3.47
C LEU A 210 8.91 -26.13 -2.21
N MET A 211 7.65 -25.75 -2.35
CA MET A 211 6.81 -25.43 -1.18
C MET A 211 6.63 -26.65 -0.27
N GLN A 212 6.61 -26.38 1.02
CA GLN A 212 6.41 -27.34 2.10
C GLN A 212 4.92 -27.40 2.49
N PRO A 213 4.51 -28.35 3.33
CA PRO A 213 3.21 -28.27 3.98
C PRO A 213 3.06 -26.97 4.76
N VAL A 214 1.83 -26.45 4.78
CA VAL A 214 1.47 -25.26 5.55
C VAL A 214 1.66 -25.52 7.04
N LYS A 215 2.33 -24.61 7.74
CA LYS A 215 2.65 -24.70 9.17
C LYS A 215 1.58 -24.00 9.99
N ASN A 216 1.21 -24.60 11.12
CA ASN A 216 0.30 -23.95 12.07
C ASN A 216 1.06 -22.90 12.90
N ARG A 217 0.86 -21.62 12.58
CA ARG A 217 1.51 -20.48 13.25
C ARG A 217 1.18 -20.36 14.75
N ASN A 218 0.14 -21.04 15.24
CA ASN A 218 -0.28 -21.00 16.64
C ASN A 218 0.18 -22.22 17.44
N GLU A 219 0.89 -23.17 16.83
CA GLU A 219 1.26 -24.44 17.48
C GLU A 219 2.15 -24.24 18.72
N ASN A 220 3.02 -23.22 18.71
CA ASN A 220 3.97 -22.95 19.80
C ASN A 220 3.63 -21.71 20.64
N ARG A 221 2.48 -21.06 20.41
CA ARG A 221 2.12 -19.87 21.18
C ARG A 221 1.66 -20.30 22.59
N PRO A 222 2.22 -19.74 23.68
CA PRO A 222 1.68 -19.97 25.02
C PRO A 222 0.22 -19.50 25.06
N VAL A 223 -0.68 -20.39 25.51
CA VAL A 223 -2.09 -20.07 25.78
C VAL A 223 -2.25 -19.10 26.94
#